data_AF-A0AAP0SAG6-F1
#
_entry.id   AF-A0AAP0SAG6-F1
#
_cell.length_a   1.000
_cell.length_b   1.000
_cell.length_c   1.000
_cell.angle_alpha   90.00
_cell.angle_beta   90.00
_cell.angle_gamma   90.00
#
_symmetry.space_group_name_H-M   'P 1'
#
loop_
_entity.id
_entity.type
_entity.pdbx_description
1 polymer ?
#
loop_
_entity_poly.entity_id
_entity_poly.type
_entity_poly.pdbx_seq_one_letter_code
_entity_poly.pdbx_strand_id
1 'polypeptide(L)'
;MSPGHLIPMIDMARLFAAHGVKATIITTPLNVSRFQSILDRDQNSRIHLLVLDFPNAAADIPENCKNLDSLPSRSISSNFSKAVMMLQPQSDQLVHQHHPGAIISDFNLPWTAEIPKSTASHI
;
A
#
# COMPACT_ATOMS: atom_id res chain seq x y z
N MET A 1 -5.55 1.46 5.59
CA MET A 1 -5.28 2.89 5.31
C MET A 1 -6.60 3.61 5.13
N SER A 2 -6.72 4.85 5.64
CA SER A 2 -7.89 5.69 5.41
C SER A 2 -7.65 6.63 4.21
N PRO A 3 -8.70 7.30 3.69
CA PRO A 3 -8.55 8.24 2.58
C PRO A 3 -7.54 9.36 2.83
N GLY A 4 -7.41 9.81 4.08
CA GLY A 4 -6.49 10.87 4.47
C GLY A 4 -5.01 10.52 4.22
N HIS A 5 -4.67 9.24 4.11
CA HIS A 5 -3.32 8.79 3.77
C HIS A 5 -3.18 8.45 2.28
N LEU A 6 -4.21 7.82 1.69
CA LEU A 6 -4.15 7.36 0.31
C LEU A 6 -4.15 8.51 -0.70
N ILE A 7 -4.93 9.56 -0.47
CA ILE A 7 -4.98 10.72 -1.38
C ILE A 7 -3.60 11.40 -1.48
N PRO A 8 -2.94 11.78 -0.36
CA PRO A 8 -1.58 12.33 -0.43
C PRO A 8 -0.57 11.40 -1.09
N MET A 9 -0.67 10.08 -0.88
CA MET A 9 0.23 9.11 -1.52
C MET A 9 0.04 9.07 -3.04
N ILE A 10 -1.19 9.18 -3.55
CA ILE A 10 -1.47 9.30 -4.97
C ILE A 10 -0.91 10.61 -5.53
N ASP A 11 -1.08 11.73 -4.82
CA ASP A 11 -0.56 13.03 -5.25
C ASP A 11 0.97 13.06 -5.29
N MET A 12 1.64 12.42 -4.33
CA MET A 12 3.10 12.22 -4.39
C MET A 12 3.50 11.36 -5.60
N ALA A 13 2.80 10.25 -5.85
CA ALA A 13 3.07 9.39 -7.00
C ALA A 13 2.93 10.15 -8.33
N ARG A 14 1.92 11.03 -8.45
CA ARG A 14 1.74 11.94 -9.59
C ARG A 14 2.92 12.89 -9.75
N LEU A 15 3.37 13.50 -8.65
CA LEU A 15 4.50 14.41 -8.68
C LEU A 15 5.77 13.71 -9.17
N PHE A 16 6.06 12.50 -8.68
CA PHE A 16 7.20 11.70 -9.17
C PHE A 16 7.05 11.34 -10.66
N ALA A 17 5.87 10.89 -11.07
CA ALA A 17 5.59 10.52 -12.47
C ALA A 17 5.75 11.71 -13.42
N ALA A 18 5.32 12.92 -13.01
CA ALA A 18 5.48 14.15 -13.78
C ALA A 18 6.96 14.53 -14.01
N HIS A 19 7.85 14.14 -13.11
CA HIS A 19 9.31 14.31 -13.24
C HIS A 19 10.00 13.11 -13.89
N GLY A 20 9.23 12.20 -14.51
CA GLY A 20 9.75 11.07 -15.26
C GLY A 20 10.15 9.86 -14.41
N VAL A 21 9.96 9.90 -13.08
CA VAL A 21 10.24 8.78 -12.18
C VAL A 21 9.12 7.74 -12.29
N LYS A 22 9.48 6.45 -12.38
CA LYS A 22 8.49 5.36 -12.29
C LYS A 22 7.94 5.30 -10.87
N ALA A 23 6.66 5.61 -10.70
CA ALA A 23 5.97 5.52 -9.41
C ALA A 23 5.19 4.20 -9.33
N THR A 24 5.20 3.53 -8.18
CA THR A 24 4.42 2.33 -7.91
C THR A 24 3.74 2.47 -6.55
N ILE A 25 2.44 2.24 -6.50
CA ILE A 25 1.64 2.25 -5.28
C ILE A 25 1.31 0.80 -4.93
N ILE A 26 1.74 0.37 -3.75
CA ILE A 26 1.35 -0.92 -3.16
C ILE A 26 0.10 -0.68 -2.30
N THR A 27 -0.96 -1.43 -2.54
CA THR A 27 -2.24 -1.24 -1.84
C THR A 27 -3.02 -2.56 -1.73
N THR A 28 -4.27 -2.52 -1.28
CA THR A 28 -5.14 -3.70 -1.14
C THR A 28 -6.38 -3.59 -2.06
N PRO A 29 -7.04 -4.71 -2.43
CA PRO A 29 -8.14 -4.71 -3.41
C PRO A 29 -9.26 -3.71 -3.10
N LEU A 30 -9.61 -3.54 -1.82
CA LEU A 30 -10.65 -2.59 -1.43
C LEU A 30 -10.24 -1.14 -1.71
N ASN A 31 -8.99 -0.78 -1.44
CA ASN A 31 -8.51 0.56 -1.74
C ASN A 31 -8.47 0.80 -3.24
N VAL A 32 -8.14 -0.21 -4.05
CA VAL A 32 -8.22 -0.10 -5.52
C VAL A 32 -9.63 0.30 -5.93
N SER A 33 -10.66 -0.44 -5.50
CA SER A 33 -12.05 -0.12 -5.85
C SER A 33 -12.49 1.29 -5.42
N ARG A 34 -12.00 1.78 -4.26
CA ARG A 34 -12.36 3.09 -3.72
C ARG A 34 -11.71 4.24 -4.49
N PHE A 35 -10.52 4.03 -5.02
CA PHE A 35 -9.73 5.05 -5.70
C PHE A 35 -9.61 4.80 -7.20
N GLN A 36 -10.33 3.82 -7.74
CA GLN A 36 -10.28 3.45 -9.16
C GLN A 36 -10.56 4.67 -10.04
N SER A 37 -11.57 5.48 -9.72
CA SER A 37 -11.89 6.70 -10.48
C SER A 37 -10.78 7.76 -10.46
N ILE A 38 -9.97 7.78 -9.40
CA ILE A 38 -8.79 8.67 -9.31
C ILE A 38 -7.67 8.11 -10.18
N LEU A 39 -7.42 6.81 -10.09
CA LEU A 39 -6.40 6.09 -10.85
C LEU A 39 -6.72 6.05 -12.35
N ASP A 40 -7.99 6.00 -12.73
CA ASP A 40 -8.45 5.98 -14.13
C ASP A 40 -8.14 7.30 -14.84
N ARG A 41 -8.24 8.43 -14.12
CA ARG A 41 -7.82 9.74 -14.64
C ARG A 41 -6.31 9.80 -14.88
N ASP A 42 -5.57 8.95 -14.19
CA ASP A 42 -4.13 8.82 -14.26
C ASP A 42 -3.69 7.71 -15.22
N GLN A 43 -4.56 7.17 -16.09
CA GLN A 43 -4.19 6.11 -17.06
C GLN A 43 -3.08 6.53 -18.04
N ASN A 44 -2.85 7.83 -18.22
CA ASN A 44 -1.70 8.37 -18.98
C ASN A 44 -0.44 8.60 -18.12
N SER A 45 -0.52 8.35 -16.81
CA SER A 45 0.58 8.53 -15.86
C SER A 45 1.41 7.25 -15.74
N ARG A 46 2.69 7.39 -15.40
CA ARG A 46 3.62 6.27 -15.15
C ARG A 46 3.41 5.60 -13.77
N ILE A 47 2.20 5.71 -13.21
CA ILE A 47 1.86 5.16 -11.88
C ILE A 47 1.40 3.71 -12.05
N HIS A 48 2.11 2.79 -11.41
CA HIS A 48 1.79 1.36 -11.40
C HIS A 48 1.10 0.99 -10.08
N LEU A 49 0.24 -0.02 -10.11
CA LEU A 49 -0.43 -0.54 -8.93
C LEU A 49 0.00 -1.97 -8.68
N LEU A 50 0.38 -2.26 -7.44
CA LEU A 50 0.57 -3.62 -6.95
C LEU A 50 -0.41 -3.85 -5.81
N VAL A 51 -1.06 -5.01 -5.82
CA VAL A 51 -2.17 -5.33 -4.92
C VAL A 51 -1.75 -6.47 -3.99
N LEU A 52 -1.87 -6.23 -2.69
CA LEU A 52 -1.62 -7.18 -1.62
C LEU A 52 -2.93 -7.85 -1.19
N ASP A 53 -2.88 -9.14 -0.94
CA ASP A 53 -4.01 -9.88 -0.40
C ASP A 53 -4.18 -9.57 1.08
N PHE A 54 -5.29 -8.92 1.43
CA PHE A 54 -5.56 -8.53 2.82
C PHE A 54 -6.04 -9.74 3.64
N PRO A 55 -5.39 -10.08 4.77
CA PRO A 55 -5.60 -11.34 5.47
C PRO A 55 -6.81 -11.28 6.42
N ASN A 56 -8.01 -11.01 5.88
CA ASN A 56 -9.27 -10.92 6.64
C ASN A 56 -9.47 -12.11 7.58
N ALA A 57 -9.47 -13.33 7.03
CA ALA A 57 -9.75 -14.56 7.79
C ALA A 57 -8.69 -14.83 8.87
N ALA A 58 -7.41 -14.67 8.55
CA ALA A 58 -6.32 -14.96 9.49
C ALA A 58 -6.17 -13.92 10.61
N ALA A 59 -6.79 -12.75 10.44
CA ALA A 59 -6.83 -11.68 11.43
C ALA A 59 -8.18 -11.57 12.17
N ASP A 60 -9.10 -12.52 11.97
CA ASP A 60 -10.43 -12.50 12.57
C ASP A 60 -11.20 -11.20 12.25
N ILE A 61 -11.11 -10.75 11.00
CA ILE A 61 -11.82 -9.57 10.48
C ILE A 61 -12.92 -10.05 9.53
N PRO A 62 -14.18 -9.65 9.74
CA PRO A 62 -15.26 -9.95 8.81
C PRO A 62 -14.90 -9.57 7.37
N GLU A 63 -15.30 -10.36 6.38
CA GLU A 63 -14.96 -10.09 4.98
C GLU A 63 -15.45 -8.73 4.50
N ASN A 64 -16.50 -8.16 5.09
CA ASN A 64 -17.00 -6.82 4.75
C ASN A 64 -16.21 -5.68 5.42
N CYS A 65 -15.34 -5.97 6.39
CA CYS A 65 -14.52 -5.00 7.10
C CYS A 65 -13.10 -4.99 6.52
N LYS A 66 -12.75 -4.00 5.69
CA LYS A 66 -11.39 -3.94 5.10
C LYS A 66 -10.74 -2.55 5.15
N ASN A 67 -11.31 -1.63 5.92
CA ASN A 67 -10.70 -0.35 6.29
C ASN A 67 -11.07 0.04 7.74
N LEU A 68 -10.29 0.93 8.36
CA LEU A 68 -10.51 1.41 9.73
C LEU A 68 -11.92 2.01 9.93
N ASP A 69 -12.42 2.71 8.92
CA ASP A 69 -13.71 3.42 8.97
C ASP A 69 -14.91 2.46 8.82
N SER A 70 -14.68 1.23 8.36
CA SER A 70 -15.68 0.16 8.15
C SER A 70 -15.77 -0.83 9.31
N LEU A 71 -15.01 -0.58 10.38
CA LEU A 71 -15.02 -1.44 11.55
C LEU A 71 -16.32 -1.20 12.35
N PRO A 72 -17.08 -2.25 12.69
CA PRO A 72 -18.34 -2.12 13.42
C PRO A 72 -18.13 -1.69 14.88
N SER A 73 -16.90 -1.77 15.37
CA SER A 73 -16.50 -1.31 16.70
C SER A 73 -15.00 -1.02 16.78
N ARG A 74 -14.62 -0.17 17.74
CA ARG A 74 -13.21 0.09 18.07
C ARG A 74 -12.47 -1.15 18.59
N SER A 75 -13.20 -2.18 19.04
CA SER A 75 -12.60 -3.44 19.49
C SER A 75 -11.96 -4.26 18.36
N ILE A 76 -12.28 -3.99 17.08
CA ILE A 76 -11.69 -4.69 15.92
C ILE A 76 -10.48 -3.91 15.38
N SER A 77 -10.18 -2.72 15.91
CA SER A 77 -9.01 -1.93 15.48
C SER A 77 -7.69 -2.68 15.73
N SER A 78 -7.59 -3.47 16.81
CA SER A 78 -6.42 -4.33 17.06
C SER A 78 -6.26 -5.43 16.01
N ASN A 79 -7.38 -6.04 15.59
CA ASN A 79 -7.38 -7.06 14.54
C ASN A 79 -6.98 -6.45 13.20
N PHE A 80 -7.46 -5.25 12.90
CA PHE A 80 -7.03 -4.50 11.71
C PHE A 80 -5.52 -4.22 11.72
N SER A 81 -4.97 -3.75 12.86
CA SER A 81 -3.52 -3.58 13.01
C SER A 81 -2.77 -4.89 12.82
N LYS A 82 -3.27 -6.01 13.39
CA LYS A 82 -2.70 -7.35 13.18
C LYS A 82 -2.68 -7.73 11.69
N ALA A 83 -3.80 -7.54 10.98
CA ALA A 83 -3.87 -7.82 9.54
C ALA A 83 -2.86 -7.00 8.73
N VAL A 84 -2.67 -5.73 9.08
CA VAL A 84 -1.68 -4.85 8.45
C VAL A 84 -0.25 -5.34 8.68
N MET A 85 0.07 -5.84 9.89
CA MET A 85 1.39 -6.41 10.16
C MET A 85 1.63 -7.70 9.36
N MET A 86 0.59 -8.50 9.15
CA MET A 86 0.66 -9.74 8.35
C MET A 86 0.92 -9.50 6.85
N LEU A 87 0.88 -8.26 6.37
CA LEU A 87 1.22 -7.90 4.99
C LEU A 87 2.72 -7.84 4.71
N GLN A 88 3.57 -7.85 5.75
CA GLN A 88 5.02 -7.71 5.60
C GLN A 88 5.62 -8.72 4.60
N PRO A 89 5.35 -10.04 4.66
CA PRO A 89 6.01 -11.00 3.77
C PRO A 89 5.69 -10.76 2.28
N GLN A 90 4.43 -10.44 1.96
CA GLN A 90 4.01 -10.11 0.59
C GLN A 90 4.67 -8.82 0.11
N SER A 91 4.76 -7.83 1.00
CA SER A 91 5.36 -6.54 0.68
C SER A 91 6.86 -6.65 0.47
N ASP A 92 7.55 -7.43 1.31
CA ASP A 92 8.96 -7.75 1.16
C ASP A 92 9.19 -8.42 -0.19
N GLN A 93 8.40 -9.44 -0.55
CA GLN A 93 8.52 -10.12 -1.83
C GLN A 93 8.37 -9.14 -3.02
N LEU A 94 7.38 -8.23 -2.98
CA LEU A 94 7.20 -7.24 -4.04
C LEU A 94 8.38 -6.26 -4.12
N VAL A 95 8.88 -5.79 -2.98
CA VAL A 95 10.04 -4.89 -2.97
C VAL A 95 11.28 -5.59 -3.53
N HIS A 96 11.52 -6.84 -3.13
CA HIS A 96 12.62 -7.64 -3.67
C HIS A 96 12.46 -7.88 -5.17
N GLN A 97 11.26 -8.16 -5.66
CA GLN A 97 11.03 -8.40 -7.08
C GLN A 97 11.20 -7.13 -7.94
N HIS A 98 10.78 -5.97 -7.42
CA HIS A 98 10.74 -4.73 -8.19
C HIS A 98 11.95 -3.82 -7.98
N HIS A 99 12.79 -4.10 -6.98
CA HIS A 99 14.03 -3.37 -6.68
C HIS A 99 13.87 -1.83 -6.73
N PRO A 100 12.93 -1.23 -5.97
CA PRO A 100 12.70 0.21 -6.02
C PRO A 100 13.92 0.98 -5.50
N GLY A 101 14.21 2.13 -6.11
CA GLY A 101 15.27 3.03 -5.64
C GLY A 101 14.95 3.74 -4.32
N ALA A 102 13.66 3.85 -3.97
CA ALA A 102 13.19 4.41 -2.71
C ALA A 102 11.83 3.82 -2.32
N ILE A 103 11.56 3.78 -1.02
CA ILE A 103 10.26 3.39 -0.45
C ILE A 103 9.75 4.57 0.37
N ILE A 104 8.49 4.95 0.13
CA ILE A 104 7.76 5.92 0.94
C ILE A 104 6.60 5.14 1.55
N SER A 105 6.53 5.13 2.87
CA SER A 105 5.56 4.34 3.61
C SER A 105 4.78 5.16 4.61
N ASP A 106 3.62 4.62 4.97
CA ASP A 106 2.80 5.15 6.03
C ASP A 106 3.39 4.82 7.40
N PHE A 107 3.30 5.72 8.37
CA PHE A 107 3.83 5.47 9.72
C PHE A 107 3.15 4.28 10.41
N ASN A 108 1.95 3.87 9.96
CA ASN A 108 1.26 2.68 10.45
C ASN A 108 1.83 1.35 9.90
N LEU A 109 2.88 1.41 9.07
CA LEU A 109 3.56 0.25 8.47
C LEU A 109 5.01 0.15 8.95
N PRO A 110 5.26 -0.05 10.26
CA PRO A 110 6.61 0.02 10.82
C PRO A 110 7.59 -0.97 10.18
N TRP A 111 7.10 -2.14 9.76
CA TRP A 111 7.90 -3.16 9.08
C TRP A 111 8.52 -2.69 7.76
N THR A 112 8.01 -1.62 7.14
CA THR A 112 8.61 -1.05 5.91
C THR A 112 10.02 -0.52 6.14
N ALA A 113 10.37 -0.15 7.37
CA ALA A 113 11.72 0.28 7.73
C ALA A 113 12.72 -0.88 7.82
N GLU A 114 12.24 -2.12 7.95
CA GLU A 114 13.05 -3.34 8.05
C GLU A 114 13.37 -3.93 6.68
N ILE A 115 12.68 -3.49 5.63
CA ILE A 115 12.88 -4.00 4.28
C ILE A 115 14.28 -3.65 3.82
N PRO A 116 15.11 -4.64 3.43
CA PRO A 116 16.45 -4.39 2.95
C PRO A 116 16.42 -3.43 1.77
N LYS A 117 17.18 -2.33 1.86
CA LYS A 117 17.34 -1.43 0.73
C LYS A 117 18.02 -2.20 -0.39
N SER A 118 17.44 -2.17 -1.59
CA SER A 118 18.09 -2.72 -2.76
C SER A 118 19.41 -1.97 -2.98
N THR A 119 20.54 -2.60 -2.66
CA THR A 119 21.86 -2.08 -3.01
C THR A 119 21.98 -2.18 -4.51
N ALA A 120 21.83 -1.05 -5.21
CA ALA A 120 22.26 -0.96 -6.59
C ALA A 120 23.77 -1.26 -6.61
N SER A 121 24.14 -2.48 -7.02
CA SER A 121 25.51 -2.76 -7.43
C SER A 121 25.71 -1.98 -8.71
N HIS A 122 26.31 -0.79 -8.58
CA HIS A 122 26.92 -0.12 -9.71
C HIS A 122 28.04 -1.02 -10.21
N ILE A 123 27.79 -1.73 -11.31
CA ILE A 123 28.83 -2.33 -12.18
C ILE A 123 29.05 -1.35 -13.32
#